data_AF-A0A1X1FTQ6-F1
#
_entry.id   AF-A0A1X1FTQ6-F1
#
_cell.length_a   1.000
_cell.length_b   1.000
_cell.length_c   1.000
_cell.angle_alpha   90.00
_cell.angle_beta   90.00
_cell.angle_gamma   90.00
#
_symmetry.space_group_name_H-M   'P 1'
#
loop_
_entity.id
_entity.type
_entity.pdbx_description
1 polymer ?
#
loop_
_entity_poly.entity_id
_entity_poly.type
_entity_poly.pdbx_seq_one_letter_code
_entity_poly.pdbx_strand_id
1 'polypeptide(L)'
;MVESRLFRILYLLLEKGSTMAPELARLFEVSVRTIYRDIERLSMAGIPLYSVSGKAGGIFLMKDFVLDRTLVSEDEKLELLSALQGIQALTDDRQDILLEKLESIFQVSTSPWIEVDLTDWRKQEGQKELFDNIKQAILEKRRLVITYLSGSGQKTVRTVEPFKLVFKKRDWYLHAYCCLKEDWRFFKLSRIRNYHLTNETVKQKNVMDSVEGSEQVANQIEVFLKFSPKLAFRVYEDFSEDEIRLGEDGYYYVKTVLPEHESLYSYLLSYLDGVEILEPSRLKKEFLSKLEKIQKLYKP
;
A
#
# COMPACT_ATOMS: atom_id res chain seq x y z
N MET A 1 -14.28 -25.61 -5.43
CA MET A 1 -14.29 -24.47 -6.36
C MET A 1 -13.96 -25.00 -7.75
N VAL A 2 -14.93 -25.08 -8.65
CA VAL A 2 -14.73 -25.70 -9.99
C VAL A 2 -13.94 -24.78 -10.92
N GLU A 3 -14.14 -23.46 -10.78
CA GLU A 3 -13.41 -22.42 -11.54
C GLU A 3 -11.90 -22.45 -11.28
N SER A 4 -11.47 -22.67 -10.03
CA SER A 4 -10.03 -22.76 -9.71
C SER A 4 -9.34 -24.00 -10.31
N ARG A 5 -10.09 -25.06 -10.65
CA ARG A 5 -9.54 -26.28 -11.26
C ARG A 5 -9.38 -26.13 -12.77
N LEU A 6 -10.36 -25.54 -13.45
CA LEU A 6 -10.30 -25.25 -14.90
C LEU A 6 -9.08 -24.38 -15.21
N PHE A 7 -8.85 -23.32 -14.42
CA PHE A 7 -7.70 -22.45 -14.57
C PHE A 7 -6.36 -23.18 -14.34
N ARG A 8 -6.27 -24.04 -13.31
CA ARG A 8 -5.05 -24.83 -13.06
C ARG A 8 -4.76 -25.86 -14.14
N ILE A 9 -5.79 -26.48 -14.74
CA ILE A 9 -5.61 -27.36 -15.90
C ILE A 9 -4.99 -26.58 -17.07
N LEU A 10 -5.52 -25.40 -17.38
CA LEU A 10 -5.01 -24.54 -18.44
C LEU A 10 -3.54 -24.14 -18.21
N TYR A 11 -3.21 -23.66 -17.01
CA TYR A 11 -1.85 -23.27 -16.64
C TYR A 11 -0.84 -24.40 -16.79
N LEU A 12 -1.17 -25.60 -16.32
CA LEU A 12 -0.30 -26.77 -16.43
C LEU A 12 -0.03 -27.16 -17.89
N LEU A 13 -1.03 -27.01 -18.76
CA LEU A 13 -0.89 -27.28 -20.18
C LEU A 13 -0.04 -26.21 -20.89
N LEU A 14 -0.11 -24.94 -20.46
CA LEU A 14 0.77 -23.88 -20.98
C LEU A 14 2.23 -24.10 -20.57
N GLU A 15 2.48 -24.54 -19.33
CA GLU A 15 3.83 -24.76 -18.80
C GLU A 15 4.49 -26.03 -19.36
N LYS A 16 3.73 -27.14 -19.42
CA LYS A 16 4.26 -28.47 -19.81
C LYS A 16 3.96 -28.86 -21.25
N GLY A 17 3.13 -28.10 -21.96
CA GLY A 17 2.64 -28.40 -23.30
C GLY A 17 1.59 -29.52 -23.35
N SER A 18 1.79 -30.62 -22.61
CA SER A 18 0.87 -31.75 -22.58
C SER A 18 0.89 -32.52 -21.25
N THR A 19 -0.19 -33.23 -20.94
CA THR A 19 -0.30 -34.10 -19.74
C THR A 19 -1.37 -35.17 -19.93
N MET A 20 -1.37 -36.21 -19.09
CA MET A 20 -2.33 -37.30 -19.17
C MET A 20 -3.55 -37.07 -18.27
N ALA A 21 -4.75 -37.44 -18.73
CA ALA A 21 -5.97 -37.29 -17.93
C ALA A 21 -5.92 -37.99 -16.55
N PRO A 22 -5.33 -39.20 -16.40
CA PRO A 22 -5.12 -39.84 -15.10
C PRO A 22 -4.12 -39.12 -14.18
N GLU A 23 -3.23 -38.29 -14.72
CA GLU A 23 -2.32 -37.46 -13.90
C GLU A 23 -3.06 -36.26 -13.33
N LEU A 24 -3.84 -35.57 -14.16
CA LEU A 24 -4.71 -34.48 -13.71
C LEU A 24 -5.74 -34.97 -12.68
N ALA A 25 -6.31 -36.15 -12.91
CA ALA A 25 -7.26 -36.79 -11.98
C ALA A 25 -6.64 -37.01 -10.60
N ARG A 26 -5.40 -37.52 -10.55
CA ARG A 26 -4.64 -37.69 -9.30
C ARG A 26 -4.27 -36.35 -8.67
N LEU A 27 -3.79 -35.39 -9.46
CA LEU A 27 -3.37 -34.07 -8.98
C LEU A 27 -4.52 -33.26 -8.36
N PHE A 28 -5.72 -33.37 -8.94
CA PHE A 28 -6.89 -32.63 -8.48
C PHE A 28 -7.83 -33.47 -7.62
N GLU A 29 -7.46 -34.71 -7.28
CA GLU A 29 -8.24 -35.64 -6.46
C GLU A 29 -9.67 -35.84 -6.99
N VAL A 30 -9.81 -35.99 -8.30
CA VAL A 30 -11.09 -36.18 -8.99
C VAL A 30 -11.05 -37.39 -9.92
N SER A 31 -12.23 -37.85 -10.35
CA SER A 31 -12.31 -38.88 -11.37
C SER A 31 -11.78 -38.38 -12.73
N VAL A 32 -11.24 -39.30 -13.53
CA VAL A 32 -10.86 -39.02 -14.94
C VAL A 32 -12.05 -38.48 -15.75
N ARG A 33 -13.27 -38.94 -15.46
CA ARG A 33 -14.50 -38.43 -16.09
C ARG A 33 -14.73 -36.95 -15.78
N THR A 34 -14.38 -36.50 -14.58
CA THR A 34 -14.45 -35.08 -14.20
C THR A 34 -13.47 -34.24 -15.01
N ILE A 35 -12.24 -34.74 -15.22
CA ILE A 35 -11.23 -34.07 -16.05
C ILE A 35 -11.71 -33.90 -17.50
N TYR A 36 -12.28 -34.94 -18.10
CA TYR A 36 -12.83 -34.81 -19.46
C TYR A 36 -13.98 -33.80 -19.55
N ARG A 37 -14.87 -33.76 -18.55
CA ARG A 37 -15.94 -32.76 -18.48
C ARG A 37 -15.40 -31.33 -18.32
N ASP A 38 -14.30 -31.17 -17.58
CA ASP A 38 -13.64 -29.88 -17.39
C ASP A 38 -12.92 -29.41 -18.67
N ILE A 39 -12.32 -30.32 -19.43
CA ILE A 39 -11.76 -30.04 -20.76
C ILE A 39 -12.84 -29.61 -21.74
N GLU A 40 -13.98 -30.29 -21.73
CA GLU A 40 -15.14 -29.94 -22.56
C GLU A 40 -15.65 -28.53 -22.22
N ARG A 41 -15.69 -28.15 -20.93
CA ARG A 41 -16.03 -26.79 -20.50
C ARG A 41 -15.05 -25.74 -20.99
N LEU A 42 -13.74 -26.01 -20.89
CA LEU A 42 -12.70 -25.11 -21.40
C LEU A 42 -12.83 -24.97 -22.93
N SER A 43 -13.11 -26.07 -23.64
CA SER A 43 -13.36 -26.05 -25.08
C SER A 43 -14.58 -25.23 -25.47
N MET A 44 -15.69 -25.37 -24.74
CA MET A 44 -16.89 -24.54 -24.93
C MET A 44 -16.65 -23.05 -24.61
N ALA A 45 -15.66 -22.74 -23.77
CA ALA A 45 -15.23 -21.37 -23.47
C ALA A 45 -14.25 -20.80 -24.51
N GLY A 46 -14.04 -21.48 -25.64
CA GLY A 46 -13.19 -20.99 -26.74
C GLY A 46 -11.71 -21.36 -26.62
N ILE A 47 -11.32 -22.19 -25.63
CA ILE A 47 -9.94 -22.63 -25.47
C ILE A 47 -9.71 -23.92 -26.28
N PRO A 48 -8.82 -23.93 -27.30
CA PRO A 48 -8.64 -25.05 -28.22
C PRO A 48 -7.78 -26.16 -27.58
N LEU A 49 -8.43 -26.93 -26.69
CA LEU A 49 -7.87 -28.13 -26.08
C LEU A 49 -8.14 -29.35 -26.94
N TYR A 50 -7.11 -30.17 -27.14
CA TYR A 50 -7.22 -31.45 -27.83
C TYR A 50 -6.87 -32.58 -26.88
N SER A 51 -7.50 -33.74 -27.12
CA SER A 51 -7.15 -34.97 -26.42
C SER A 51 -6.93 -36.09 -27.41
N VAL A 52 -5.77 -36.75 -27.33
CA VAL A 52 -5.42 -37.92 -28.13
C VAL A 52 -5.36 -39.13 -27.21
N SER A 53 -6.02 -40.22 -27.58
CA SER A 53 -6.03 -41.47 -26.81
C SER A 53 -4.84 -42.37 -27.18
N GLY A 54 -4.21 -42.99 -26.18
CA GLY A 54 -3.14 -43.99 -26.38
C GLY A 54 -1.94 -43.82 -25.45
N LYS A 55 -0.95 -44.73 -25.55
CA LYS A 55 0.29 -44.71 -24.74
C LYS A 55 1.19 -43.48 -24.99
N ALA A 56 1.06 -42.86 -26.16
CA ALA A 56 1.71 -41.59 -26.53
C ALA A 56 0.68 -40.44 -26.69
N GLY A 57 -0.53 -40.65 -26.16
CA GLY A 57 -1.60 -39.66 -26.17
C GLY A 57 -1.45 -38.63 -25.04
N GLY A 58 -2.45 -37.78 -24.87
CA GLY A 58 -2.44 -36.73 -23.87
C GLY A 58 -3.45 -35.64 -24.16
N ILE A 59 -3.63 -34.76 -23.18
CA ILE A 59 -4.36 -33.51 -23.30
C ILE A 59 -3.32 -32.42 -23.54
N PHE A 60 -3.54 -31.59 -24.54
CA PHE A 60 -2.61 -30.52 -24.92
C PHE A 60 -3.34 -29.32 -25.50
N LEU A 61 -2.69 -28.17 -25.40
CA LEU A 61 -3.07 -26.96 -26.11
C LEU A 61 -2.50 -27.02 -27.53
N MET A 62 -3.24 -26.48 -28.51
CA MET A 62 -2.71 -26.31 -29.85
C MET A 62 -1.39 -25.52 -29.80
N LYS A 63 -0.36 -25.97 -30.52
CA LYS A 63 1.01 -25.42 -30.45
C LYS A 63 1.11 -23.91 -30.72
N ASP A 64 0.11 -23.35 -31.38
CA ASP A 64 0.03 -21.92 -31.73
C ASP A 64 -1.12 -21.20 -31.02
N PHE A 65 -1.72 -21.81 -30.00
CA PHE A 65 -2.65 -21.12 -29.11
C PHE A 65 -1.87 -20.14 -28.24
N VAL A 66 -1.72 -18.92 -28.76
CA VAL A 66 -1.55 -17.75 -27.92
C VAL A 66 -2.83 -17.61 -27.10
N LEU A 67 -2.70 -17.36 -25.79
CA LEU A 67 -3.86 -17.04 -24.96
C LEU A 67 -4.49 -15.76 -25.51
N ASP A 68 -5.47 -15.93 -26.38
CA ASP A 68 -5.97 -14.86 -27.23
C ASP A 68 -6.75 -13.88 -26.37
N ARG A 69 -6.10 -12.78 -25.98
CA ARG A 69 -6.57 -11.38 -25.80
C ARG A 69 -7.91 -11.08 -25.09
N THR A 70 -8.64 -12.08 -24.61
CA THR A 70 -10.09 -12.00 -24.30
C THR A 70 -10.42 -12.21 -22.83
N LEU A 71 -9.43 -12.48 -21.98
CA LEU A 71 -9.65 -12.56 -20.52
C LEU A 71 -9.58 -11.18 -19.83
N VAL A 72 -8.97 -10.21 -20.50
CA VAL A 72 -8.72 -8.86 -19.98
C VAL A 72 -8.96 -7.90 -21.13
N SER A 73 -9.96 -7.05 -21.01
CA SER A 73 -10.27 -5.98 -21.96
C SER A 73 -9.12 -4.97 -22.09
N GLU A 74 -9.13 -4.14 -23.13
CA GLU A 74 -8.12 -3.09 -23.29
C GLU A 74 -8.10 -2.12 -22.09
N ASP A 75 -9.26 -1.78 -21.55
CA ASP A 75 -9.37 -0.94 -20.36
C ASP A 75 -8.76 -1.62 -19.12
N GLU A 76 -9.07 -2.90 -18.89
CA GLU A 76 -8.51 -3.66 -17.77
C GLU A 76 -6.98 -3.88 -17.92
N LYS A 77 -6.45 -3.97 -19.14
CA LYS A 77 -4.99 -4.01 -19.38
C LYS A 77 -4.34 -2.69 -18.96
N LEU A 78 -4.94 -1.56 -19.36
CA LEU A 78 -4.44 -0.23 -19.00
C LEU A 78 -4.53 0.00 -17.48
N GLU A 79 -5.61 -0.45 -16.83
CA GLU A 79 -5.75 -0.40 -15.37
C GLU A 79 -4.69 -1.23 -14.65
N LEU A 80 -4.44 -2.47 -15.10
CA LEU A 80 -3.42 -3.34 -14.53
C LEU A 80 -2.01 -2.75 -14.68
N LEU A 81 -1.67 -2.25 -15.87
CA LEU A 81 -0.37 -1.63 -16.14
C LEU A 81 -0.21 -0.34 -15.31
N SER A 82 -1.25 0.49 -15.21
CA SER A 82 -1.24 1.72 -14.41
C SER A 82 -1.10 1.44 -12.92
N ALA A 83 -1.78 0.40 -12.40
CA ALA A 83 -1.63 -0.04 -11.01
C ALA A 83 -0.20 -0.53 -10.74
N LEU A 84 0.39 -1.27 -11.68
CA LEU A 84 1.76 -1.77 -11.56
C LEU A 84 2.78 -0.63 -11.57
N GLN A 85 2.62 0.35 -12.47
CA GLN A 85 3.43 1.57 -12.52
C GLN A 85 3.32 2.37 -11.22
N GLY A 86 2.09 2.52 -10.68
CA GLY A 86 1.84 3.15 -9.39
C GLY A 86 2.59 2.44 -8.26
N ILE A 87 2.55 1.10 -8.21
CA ILE A 87 3.28 0.31 -7.20
C ILE A 87 4.80 0.44 -7.36
N GLN A 88 5.32 0.35 -8.60
CA GLN A 88 6.75 0.49 -8.87
C GLN A 88 7.29 1.84 -8.43
N ALA A 89 6.53 2.91 -8.69
CA ALA A 89 6.89 4.25 -8.28
C ALA A 89 6.90 4.42 -6.74
N LEU A 90 6.15 3.57 -6.01
CA LEU A 90 6.18 3.53 -4.54
C LEU A 90 7.34 2.70 -3.96
N THR A 91 7.92 1.76 -4.71
CA THR A 91 8.89 0.79 -4.18
C THR A 91 10.32 0.97 -4.68
N ASP A 92 10.58 1.90 -5.61
CA ASP A 92 11.90 2.08 -6.29
C ASP A 92 12.49 0.74 -6.74
N ASP A 93 11.58 -0.19 -7.05
CA ASP A 93 11.89 -1.52 -7.49
C ASP A 93 11.90 -1.40 -9.00
N ARG A 94 13.09 -1.11 -9.53
CA ARG A 94 13.46 -1.31 -10.94
C ARG A 94 13.43 -2.80 -11.30
N GLN A 95 12.37 -3.50 -10.91
CA GLN A 95 11.98 -4.75 -11.52
C GLN A 95 11.17 -4.39 -12.77
N ASP A 96 11.86 -3.76 -13.72
CA ASP A 96 11.37 -3.51 -15.07
C ASP A 96 10.88 -4.83 -15.68
N ILE A 97 11.51 -5.95 -15.29
CA ILE A 97 11.17 -7.31 -15.71
C ILE A 97 9.69 -7.65 -15.56
N LEU A 98 8.98 -7.23 -14.50
CA LEU A 98 7.56 -7.61 -14.35
C LEU A 98 6.67 -6.76 -15.27
N LEU A 99 6.94 -5.46 -15.36
CA LEU A 99 6.23 -4.56 -16.25
C LEU A 99 6.53 -4.92 -17.71
N GLU A 100 7.80 -5.07 -18.08
CA GLU A 100 8.25 -5.54 -19.40
C GLU A 100 7.67 -6.90 -19.77
N LYS A 101 7.59 -7.85 -18.82
CA LYS A 101 6.93 -9.15 -19.08
C LYS A 101 5.43 -8.97 -19.32
N LEU A 102 4.75 -8.13 -18.56
CA LEU A 102 3.32 -7.89 -18.74
C LEU A 102 3.04 -7.08 -20.01
N GLU A 103 3.84 -6.08 -20.32
CA GLU A 103 3.82 -5.34 -21.60
C GLU A 103 4.10 -6.28 -22.77
N SER A 104 5.04 -7.23 -22.61
CA SER A 104 5.32 -8.27 -23.62
C SER A 104 4.15 -9.25 -23.78
N ILE A 105 3.52 -9.68 -22.68
CA ILE A 105 2.35 -10.56 -22.68
C ILE A 105 1.13 -9.85 -23.31
N PHE A 106 0.92 -8.57 -22.99
CA PHE A 106 -0.20 -7.79 -23.50
C PHE A 106 0.07 -7.14 -24.86
N GLN A 107 1.33 -7.09 -25.31
CA GLN A 107 1.80 -6.35 -26.48
C GLN A 107 1.39 -4.87 -26.45
N VAL A 108 1.27 -4.29 -25.25
CA VAL A 108 0.95 -2.88 -25.03
C VAL A 108 2.23 -2.20 -24.60
N SER A 109 2.68 -1.18 -25.33
CA SER A 109 3.73 -0.28 -24.86
C SER A 109 3.06 0.87 -24.13
N THR A 110 3.16 0.92 -22.80
CA THR A 110 2.73 2.11 -22.07
C THR A 110 3.93 3.03 -21.88
N SER A 111 3.86 4.25 -22.41
CA SER A 111 4.77 5.28 -21.91
C SER A 111 4.44 5.50 -20.42
N PRO A 112 5.44 5.54 -19.51
CA PRO A 112 5.20 5.92 -18.13
C PRO A 112 4.57 7.32 -18.13
N TRP A 113 3.29 7.41 -17.83
CA TRP A 113 2.55 8.67 -17.73
C TRP A 113 2.48 9.17 -16.28
N ILE A 114 2.81 8.28 -15.34
CA ILE A 114 2.98 8.56 -13.92
C ILE A 114 4.44 8.29 -13.56
N GLU A 115 5.09 9.32 -13.03
CA GLU A 115 6.34 9.20 -12.28
C GLU A 115 6.04 9.67 -10.85
N VAL A 116 6.01 8.73 -9.89
CA VAL A 116 5.88 9.10 -8.48
C VAL A 116 7.29 9.19 -7.89
N ASP A 117 7.81 10.41 -7.85
CA ASP A 117 9.05 10.66 -7.12
C ASP A 117 8.76 10.88 -5.63
N LEU A 118 8.97 9.83 -4.83
CA LEU A 118 8.92 9.93 -3.37
C LEU A 118 10.29 10.22 -2.74
N THR A 119 11.27 10.78 -3.48
CA THR A 119 12.68 11.03 -3.05
C THR A 119 12.91 11.47 -1.59
N ASP A 120 11.93 12.07 -0.91
CA ASP A 120 12.03 12.42 0.52
C ASP A 120 12.28 11.21 1.45
N TRP A 121 11.93 9.98 1.07
CA TRP A 121 12.23 8.76 1.86
C TRP A 121 13.67 8.25 1.68
N ARG A 122 14.36 8.66 0.60
CA ARG A 122 15.62 8.06 0.12
C ARG A 122 16.88 8.44 0.92
N LYS A 123 16.80 9.32 1.93
CA LYS A 123 17.99 9.72 2.70
C LYS A 123 18.40 8.78 3.83
N GLN A 124 17.73 7.65 4.06
CA GLN A 124 18.20 6.66 5.05
C GLN A 124 18.49 5.31 4.39
N GLU A 125 19.78 4.99 4.26
CA GLU A 125 20.29 3.66 3.94
C GLU A 125 19.57 2.58 4.79
N GLY A 126 19.20 1.46 4.18
CA GLY A 126 18.55 0.32 4.85
C GLY A 126 17.02 0.32 4.89
N GLN A 127 16.32 1.37 4.43
CA GLN A 127 14.84 1.36 4.39
C GLN A 127 14.24 0.37 3.38
N LYS A 128 14.89 0.14 2.23
CA LYS A 128 14.46 -0.86 1.24
C LYS A 128 14.54 -2.28 1.80
N GLU A 129 15.68 -2.63 2.38
CA GLU A 129 15.86 -3.93 3.04
C GLU A 129 14.85 -4.14 4.18
N LEU A 130 14.57 -3.10 4.96
CA LEU A 130 13.52 -3.14 5.99
C LEU A 130 12.15 -3.45 5.38
N PHE A 131 11.78 -2.79 4.29
CA PHE A 131 10.51 -3.00 3.60
C PHE A 131 10.38 -4.46 3.12
N ASP A 132 11.39 -4.97 2.42
CA ASP A 132 11.39 -6.33 1.88
C ASP A 132 11.34 -7.39 2.98
N ASN A 133 12.07 -7.19 4.08
CA ASN A 133 12.03 -8.09 5.23
C ASN A 133 10.67 -8.06 5.94
N ILE A 134 10.03 -6.89 6.09
CA ILE A 134 8.68 -6.81 6.65
C ILE A 134 7.67 -7.50 5.72
N LYS A 135 7.77 -7.28 4.40
CA LYS A 135 6.96 -7.95 3.39
C LYS A 135 7.10 -9.47 3.51
N GLN A 136 8.33 -9.97 3.63
CA GLN A 136 8.58 -11.39 3.87
C GLN A 136 7.94 -11.87 5.18
N ALA A 137 8.09 -11.12 6.28
CA ALA A 137 7.46 -11.44 7.57
C ALA A 137 5.93 -11.61 7.47
N ILE A 138 5.28 -10.72 6.71
CA ILE A 138 3.83 -10.74 6.49
C ILE A 138 3.43 -12.00 5.70
N LEU A 139 4.10 -12.24 4.58
CA LEU A 139 3.79 -13.36 3.68
C LEU A 139 4.03 -14.72 4.34
N GLU A 140 5.12 -14.84 5.10
CA GLU A 140 5.47 -16.05 5.84
C GLU A 140 4.75 -16.16 7.20
N LYS A 141 3.94 -15.14 7.55
CA LYS A 141 3.22 -15.05 8.83
C LYS A 141 4.16 -15.22 10.04
N ARG A 142 5.32 -14.57 10.03
CA ARG A 142 6.31 -14.64 11.12
C ARG A 142 6.24 -13.41 12.01
N ARG A 143 6.50 -13.60 13.31
CA ARG A 143 6.64 -12.46 14.23
C ARG A 143 7.92 -11.69 13.93
N LEU A 144 7.84 -10.39 14.13
CA LEU A 144 8.93 -9.44 13.92
C LEU A 144 9.26 -8.76 15.26
N VAL A 145 10.53 -8.77 15.65
CA VAL A 145 11.01 -7.93 16.76
C VAL A 145 11.55 -6.65 16.17
N ILE A 146 11.03 -5.50 16.61
CA ILE A 146 11.44 -4.17 16.14
C ILE A 146 11.96 -3.31 17.29
N THR A 147 13.03 -2.56 17.05
CA THR A 147 13.48 -1.46 17.90
C THR A 147 12.85 -0.18 17.36
N TYR A 148 11.84 0.31 18.05
CA TYR A 148 11.00 1.42 17.60
C TYR A 148 11.29 2.71 18.37
N LEU A 149 11.56 3.79 17.65
CA LEU A 149 11.69 5.14 18.19
C LEU A 149 10.29 5.80 18.25
N SER A 150 9.78 5.99 19.46
CA SER A 150 8.48 6.65 19.67
C SER A 150 8.54 8.16 19.37
N GLY A 151 7.36 8.80 19.23
CA GLY A 151 7.26 10.25 19.02
C GLY A 151 7.84 11.10 20.15
N SER A 152 7.94 10.54 21.37
CA SER A 152 8.59 11.18 22.51
C SER A 152 10.12 10.96 22.55
N GLY A 153 10.70 10.32 21.54
CA GLY A 153 12.14 10.04 21.45
C GLY A 153 12.60 8.79 22.22
N GLN A 154 11.70 8.08 22.91
CA GLN A 154 12.06 6.86 23.63
C GLN A 154 12.19 5.67 22.65
N LYS A 155 13.33 4.95 22.72
CA LYS A 155 13.53 3.67 22.02
C LYS A 155 12.89 2.54 22.82
N THR A 156 12.07 1.73 22.15
CA THR A 156 11.41 0.57 22.75
C THR A 156 11.58 -0.65 21.86
N VAL A 157 11.84 -1.82 22.45
CA VAL A 157 11.84 -3.09 21.72
C VAL A 157 10.43 -3.67 21.78
N ARG A 158 9.88 -4.08 20.64
CA ARG A 158 8.51 -4.58 20.52
C ARG A 158 8.50 -5.83 19.65
N THR A 159 7.90 -6.89 20.17
CA THR A 159 7.46 -8.01 19.33
C THR A 159 6.11 -7.66 18.72
N VAL A 160 6.02 -7.76 17.41
CA VAL A 160 4.82 -7.45 16.64
C VAL A 160 4.46 -8.60 15.72
N GLU A 161 3.16 -8.79 15.51
CA GLU A 161 2.62 -9.72 14.52
C GLU A 161 2.21 -8.92 13.29
N PRO A 162 3.04 -8.91 12.22
CA PRO A 162 2.82 -8.04 11.09
C PRO A 162 1.62 -8.50 10.25
N PHE A 163 0.80 -7.55 9.80
CA PHE A 163 -0.42 -7.85 9.03
C PHE A 163 -0.38 -7.28 7.62
N LYS A 164 -0.14 -5.97 7.47
CA LYS A 164 -0.02 -5.33 6.15
C LYS A 164 0.85 -4.08 6.21
N LEU A 165 1.44 -3.74 5.07
CA LEU A 165 2.06 -2.44 4.84
C LEU A 165 0.99 -1.46 4.30
N VAL A 166 1.03 -0.23 4.78
CA VAL A 166 0.09 0.84 4.41
C VAL A 166 0.88 2.08 4.06
N PHE A 167 0.69 2.57 2.84
CA PHE A 167 1.20 3.88 2.43
C PHE A 167 0.13 4.94 2.71
N LYS A 168 0.43 5.90 3.60
CA LYS A 168 -0.47 7.02 3.91
C LYS A 168 0.31 8.26 4.30
N LYS A 169 -0.22 9.46 4.03
CA LYS A 169 0.42 10.74 4.37
C LYS A 169 1.90 10.80 3.90
N ARG A 170 2.18 10.29 2.69
CA ARG A 170 3.51 10.18 2.06
C ARG A 170 4.54 9.30 2.79
N ASP A 171 4.09 8.42 3.68
CA ASP A 171 4.97 7.54 4.46
C ASP A 171 4.47 6.09 4.51
N TRP A 172 5.40 5.15 4.64
CA TRP A 172 5.10 3.75 4.88
C TRP A 172 4.89 3.44 6.36
N TYR A 173 3.83 2.68 6.65
CA TYR A 173 3.49 2.19 7.97
C TYR A 173 3.28 0.67 7.94
N LEU A 174 3.78 -0.02 8.95
CA LEU A 174 3.43 -1.40 9.25
C LEU A 174 2.22 -1.41 10.17
N HIS A 175 1.10 -1.97 9.72
CA HIS A 175 -0.03 -2.33 10.60
C HIS A 175 0.25 -3.71 11.20
N ALA A 176 0.36 -3.77 12.53
CA ALA A 176 0.72 -4.99 13.23
C ALA A 176 0.09 -5.05 14.63
N TYR A 177 -0.15 -6.27 15.13
CA TYR A 177 -0.57 -6.48 16.51
C TYR A 177 0.66 -6.39 17.42
N CYS A 178 0.66 -5.48 18.39
CA CYS A 178 1.77 -5.29 19.31
C CYS A 178 1.61 -6.20 20.52
N CYS A 179 2.41 -7.27 20.63
CA CYS A 179 2.30 -8.23 21.73
C CYS A 179 2.49 -7.59 23.11
N LEU A 180 3.29 -6.51 23.20
CA LEU A 180 3.54 -5.79 24.46
C LEU A 180 2.38 -4.89 24.90
N LYS A 181 1.54 -4.44 23.97
CA LYS A 181 0.36 -3.59 24.26
C LYS A 181 -0.96 -4.32 24.04
N GLU A 182 -0.89 -5.56 23.59
CA GLU A 182 -2.01 -6.44 23.26
C GLU A 182 -3.05 -5.80 22.32
N ASP A 183 -2.58 -4.95 21.40
CA ASP A 183 -3.44 -4.09 20.58
C ASP A 183 -2.86 -3.85 19.17
N TRP A 184 -3.74 -3.55 18.21
CA TRP A 184 -3.40 -3.23 16.82
C TRP A 184 -2.84 -1.82 16.70
N ARG A 185 -1.69 -1.66 16.03
CA ARG A 185 -1.03 -0.35 15.89
C ARG A 185 -0.35 -0.17 14.55
N PHE A 186 -0.22 1.08 14.15
CA PHE A 186 0.65 1.49 13.05
C PHE A 186 2.05 1.84 13.55
N PHE A 187 3.06 1.28 12.88
CA PHE A 187 4.46 1.57 13.09
C PHE A 187 5.03 2.22 11.84
N LYS A 188 5.32 3.53 11.89
CA LYS A 188 6.01 4.23 10.80
C LYS A 188 7.37 3.59 10.51
N LEU A 189 7.63 3.16 9.26
CA LEU A 189 8.84 2.41 8.91
C LEU A 189 10.12 3.19 9.21
N SER A 190 10.15 4.49 8.92
CA SER A 190 11.31 5.37 9.20
C SER A 190 11.65 5.54 10.68
N ARG A 191 10.78 5.07 11.60
CA ARG A 191 11.04 5.05 13.06
C ARG A 191 11.55 3.70 13.57
N ILE A 192 11.61 2.67 12.72
CA ILE A 192 12.22 1.38 13.04
C ILE A 192 13.73 1.52 12.86
N ARG A 193 14.49 1.26 13.93
CA ARG A 193 15.96 1.40 13.93
C ARG A 193 16.68 0.08 13.70
N ASN A 194 16.16 -0.99 14.30
CA ASN A 194 16.63 -2.35 14.09
C ASN A 194 15.40 -3.26 14.01
N TYR A 195 15.55 -4.39 13.33
CA TYR A 195 14.51 -5.40 13.22
C TYR A 195 15.16 -6.78 13.18
N HIS A 196 14.43 -7.79 13.63
CA HIS A 196 14.83 -9.18 13.48
C HIS A 196 13.60 -10.05 13.25
N LEU A 197 13.61 -10.83 12.17
CA LEU A 197 12.63 -11.88 11.93
C LEU A 197 12.80 -12.97 12.97
N THR A 198 11.70 -13.45 13.53
CA THR A 198 11.71 -14.62 14.41
C THR A 198 11.26 -15.87 13.64
N ASN A 199 11.54 -17.05 14.19
CA ASN A 199 11.04 -18.32 13.66
C ASN A 199 9.61 -18.65 14.14
N GLU A 200 9.00 -17.78 14.96
CA GLU A 200 7.66 -17.99 15.48
C GLU A 200 6.60 -17.60 14.44
N THR A 201 5.73 -18.55 14.10
CA THR A 201 4.61 -18.31 13.18
C THR A 201 3.37 -17.81 13.92
N VAL A 202 2.67 -16.88 13.29
CA VAL A 202 1.49 -16.20 13.80
C VAL A 202 0.25 -16.91 13.28
N LYS A 203 -0.63 -17.34 14.18
CA LYS A 203 -2.04 -17.58 13.84
C LYS A 203 -2.76 -16.24 13.85
N GLN A 204 -2.90 -15.60 12.69
CA GLN A 204 -3.52 -14.28 12.57
C GLN A 204 -4.88 -14.28 13.26
N LYS A 205 -5.03 -13.50 14.35
CA LYS A 205 -6.34 -13.18 14.91
C LYS A 205 -7.12 -12.38 13.87
N ASN A 206 -8.41 -12.66 13.68
CA ASN A 206 -9.26 -11.98 12.71
C ASN A 206 -9.21 -10.46 12.92
N VAL A 207 -8.83 -9.73 11.86
CA VAL A 207 -8.57 -8.27 11.86
C VAL A 207 -9.85 -7.45 11.60
N MET A 208 -11.03 -8.06 11.74
CA MET A 208 -12.21 -7.63 10.99
C MET A 208 -12.79 -6.27 11.39
N ASP A 209 -12.34 -5.64 12.48
CA ASP A 209 -12.99 -4.43 13.01
C ASP A 209 -12.08 -3.18 13.17
N SER A 210 -10.81 -3.16 12.76
CA SER A 210 -9.90 -2.06 13.16
C SER A 210 -9.31 -1.17 12.07
N VAL A 211 -9.67 -1.36 10.78
CA VAL A 211 -9.18 -0.45 9.72
C VAL A 211 -9.72 0.98 9.89
N GLU A 212 -10.82 1.16 10.62
CA GLU A 212 -11.38 2.48 10.97
C GLU A 212 -10.77 3.12 12.23
N GLY A 213 -9.93 2.42 13.00
CA GLY A 213 -9.87 2.67 14.45
C GLY A 213 -8.51 2.96 15.09
N SER A 214 -7.51 3.48 14.38
CA SER A 214 -6.29 3.91 15.08
C SER A 214 -5.62 5.18 14.53
N GLU A 215 -6.41 6.15 14.11
CA GLU A 215 -6.20 7.45 14.74
C GLU A 215 -6.74 7.24 16.15
N GLN A 216 -5.87 7.12 17.16
CA GLN A 216 -6.28 7.48 18.52
C GLN A 216 -7.05 8.76 18.34
N VAL A 217 -8.36 8.76 18.64
CA VAL A 217 -9.26 9.90 18.49
C VAL A 217 -8.47 11.11 18.93
N ALA A 218 -7.88 11.80 17.97
CA ALA A 218 -7.11 12.98 18.29
C ALA A 218 -8.24 13.91 18.67
N ASN A 219 -8.23 14.40 19.90
CA ASN A 219 -9.14 15.47 20.27
C ASN A 219 -9.14 16.45 19.10
N GLN A 220 -10.31 16.78 18.58
CA GLN A 220 -10.42 17.68 17.46
C GLN A 220 -10.63 19.07 18.01
N ILE A 221 -9.99 20.04 17.38
CA ILE A 221 -10.13 21.45 17.74
C ILE A 221 -10.56 22.22 16.50
N GLU A 222 -11.69 22.90 16.62
CA GLU A 222 -12.13 23.87 15.62
C GLU A 222 -11.21 25.08 15.72
N VAL A 223 -10.62 25.47 14.59
CA VAL A 223 -9.67 26.57 14.50
C VAL A 223 -10.15 27.60 13.49
N PHE A 224 -9.84 28.85 13.79
CA PHE A 224 -10.00 29.96 12.85
C PHE A 224 -8.64 30.59 12.62
N LEU A 225 -8.16 30.50 11.38
CA LEU A 225 -6.82 30.88 10.97
C LEU A 225 -6.88 32.00 9.94
N LYS A 226 -5.95 32.96 10.03
CA LYS A 226 -5.74 34.02 9.05
C LYS A 226 -4.40 33.79 8.36
N PHE A 227 -4.42 33.67 7.03
CA PHE A 227 -3.24 33.46 6.20
C PHE A 227 -2.92 34.68 5.35
N SER A 228 -1.63 34.99 5.26
CA SER A 228 -1.11 36.06 4.40
C SER A 228 -1.32 35.74 2.91
N PRO A 229 -1.55 36.76 2.05
CA PRO A 229 -1.70 36.56 0.61
C PRO A 229 -0.55 35.76 -0.04
N LYS A 230 0.67 35.84 0.51
CA LYS A 230 1.84 35.09 0.03
C LYS A 230 1.71 33.56 0.12
N LEU A 231 0.75 33.07 0.91
CA LEU A 231 0.48 31.63 1.11
C LEU A 231 -0.75 31.14 0.33
N ALA A 232 -1.31 31.93 -0.58
CA ALA A 232 -2.52 31.58 -1.33
C ALA A 232 -2.48 30.16 -1.92
N PHE A 233 -1.40 29.82 -2.64
CA PHE A 233 -1.24 28.49 -3.26
C PHE A 233 -1.41 27.36 -2.24
N ARG A 234 -0.81 27.52 -1.08
CA ARG A 234 -0.77 26.50 -0.04
C ARG A 234 -2.10 26.39 0.70
N VAL A 235 -2.79 27.52 0.86
CA VAL A 235 -4.14 27.53 1.44
C VAL A 235 -5.09 26.71 0.57
N TYR A 236 -5.03 26.85 -0.76
CA TYR A 236 -5.85 26.06 -1.69
C TYR A 236 -5.39 24.59 -1.83
N GLU A 237 -4.13 24.26 -1.54
CA GLU A 237 -3.66 22.86 -1.50
C GLU A 237 -4.05 22.14 -0.21
N ASP A 238 -4.03 22.84 0.92
CA ASP A 238 -4.19 22.25 2.25
C ASP A 238 -5.64 22.27 2.76
N PHE A 239 -6.51 23.13 2.21
CA PHE A 239 -7.90 23.30 2.65
C PHE A 239 -8.89 23.26 1.48
N SER A 240 -10.12 22.87 1.78
CA SER A 240 -11.19 22.82 0.79
C SER A 240 -11.73 24.24 0.50
N GLU A 241 -12.20 24.50 -0.73
CA GLU A 241 -12.67 25.85 -1.12
C GLU A 241 -13.81 26.37 -0.23
N ASP A 242 -14.64 25.48 0.32
CA ASP A 242 -15.74 25.81 1.24
C ASP A 242 -15.27 26.25 2.64
N GLU A 243 -14.04 25.90 3.03
CA GLU A 243 -13.43 26.30 4.30
C GLU A 243 -12.74 27.67 4.21
N ILE A 244 -12.46 28.14 2.98
CA ILE A 244 -11.65 29.33 2.69
C ILE A 244 -12.55 30.53 2.41
N ARG A 245 -12.25 31.67 3.03
CA ARG A 245 -12.87 32.96 2.74
C ARG A 245 -11.81 34.01 2.45
N LEU A 246 -11.84 34.59 1.26
CA LEU A 246 -11.00 35.74 0.93
C LEU A 246 -11.60 37.00 1.56
N GLY A 247 -10.85 37.63 2.45
CA GLY A 247 -11.23 38.91 3.05
C GLY A 247 -10.97 40.08 2.10
N GLU A 248 -11.66 41.19 2.33
CA GLU A 248 -11.47 42.44 1.60
C GLU A 248 -10.05 43.03 1.80
N ASP A 249 -9.35 42.62 2.86
CA ASP A 249 -7.96 42.96 3.15
C ASP A 249 -6.94 42.14 2.35
N GLY A 250 -7.41 41.21 1.50
CA GLY A 250 -6.58 40.32 0.69
C GLY A 250 -6.02 39.11 1.45
N TYR A 251 -6.37 38.95 2.73
CA TYR A 251 -5.98 37.78 3.53
C TYR A 251 -7.00 36.65 3.37
N TYR A 252 -6.53 35.41 3.59
CA TYR A 252 -7.38 34.22 3.56
C TYR A 252 -7.77 33.81 4.97
N TYR A 253 -9.06 33.64 5.21
CA TYR A 253 -9.62 33.24 6.49
C TYR A 253 -10.13 31.80 6.36
N VAL A 254 -9.58 30.88 7.14
CA VAL A 254 -9.90 29.46 7.09
C VAL A 254 -10.51 29.02 8.40
N LYS A 255 -11.70 28.42 8.32
CA LYS A 255 -12.38 27.83 9.47
C LYS A 255 -12.51 26.33 9.26
N THR A 256 -11.78 25.54 10.05
CA THR A 256 -11.64 24.10 9.85
C THR A 256 -11.45 23.38 11.19
N VAL A 257 -11.45 22.04 11.16
CA VAL A 257 -11.24 21.18 12.32
C VAL A 257 -9.91 20.46 12.17
N LEU A 258 -8.98 20.69 13.10
CA LEU A 258 -7.66 20.08 13.09
C LEU A 258 -7.45 19.14 14.29
N PRO A 259 -6.53 18.17 14.18
CA PRO A 259 -6.15 17.32 15.32
C PRO A 259 -5.44 18.12 16.42
N GLU A 260 -6.00 18.16 17.62
CA GLU A 260 -5.43 18.73 18.86
C GLU A 260 -4.33 17.81 19.42
N HIS A 261 -3.19 17.81 18.74
CA HIS A 261 -2.01 17.05 19.12
C HIS A 261 -0.74 17.91 18.92
N GLU A 262 0.40 17.52 19.49
CA GLU A 262 1.68 18.25 19.34
C GLU A 262 2.05 18.56 17.88
N SER A 263 1.64 17.70 16.95
CA SER A 263 1.83 17.88 15.51
C SER A 263 1.14 19.12 14.93
N LEU A 264 0.05 19.60 15.55
CA LEU A 264 -0.64 20.82 15.14
C LEU A 264 0.28 22.04 15.20
N TYR A 265 1.09 22.13 16.26
CA TYR A 265 2.03 23.23 16.45
C TYR A 265 3.11 23.22 15.37
N SER A 266 3.66 22.06 15.02
CA SER A 266 4.62 21.92 13.94
C SER A 266 4.02 22.25 12.58
N TYR A 267 2.76 21.85 12.34
CA TYR A 267 2.02 22.17 11.14
C TYR A 267 1.81 23.69 11.01
N LEU A 268 1.32 24.36 12.05
CA LEU A 268 1.14 25.82 12.05
C LEU A 268 2.48 26.56 11.88
N LEU A 269 3.55 26.10 12.55
CA LEU A 269 4.90 26.68 12.39
C LEU A 269 5.46 26.52 10.97
N SER A 270 5.01 25.52 10.21
CA SER A 270 5.46 25.34 8.82
C SER A 270 5.00 26.45 7.88
N TYR A 271 4.01 27.27 8.29
CA TYR A 271 3.61 28.50 7.58
C TYR A 271 4.38 29.73 8.04
N LEU A 272 5.29 29.59 9.02
CA LEU A 272 6.14 30.64 9.56
C LEU A 272 5.33 31.87 10.02
N ASP A 273 5.71 33.05 9.56
CA ASP A 273 5.09 34.34 9.83
C ASP A 273 3.83 34.59 8.96
N GLY A 274 3.43 33.62 8.13
CA GLY A 274 2.30 33.75 7.22
C GLY A 274 0.96 33.28 7.78
N VAL A 275 0.93 32.69 8.98
CA VAL A 275 -0.31 32.26 9.65
C VAL A 275 -0.50 32.97 10.99
N GLU A 276 -1.72 33.41 11.24
CA GLU A 276 -2.17 33.89 12.54
C GLU A 276 -3.34 33.04 13.04
N ILE A 277 -3.27 32.63 14.30
CA ILE A 277 -4.36 31.95 15.00
C ILE A 277 -5.32 33.02 15.54
N LEU A 278 -6.54 33.05 15.04
CA LEU A 278 -7.61 33.90 15.54
C LEU A 278 -8.36 33.20 16.67
N GLU A 279 -8.76 31.95 16.46
CA GLU A 279 -9.46 31.12 17.45
C GLU A 279 -8.97 29.66 17.43
N PRO A 280 -9.05 28.94 18.57
CA PRO A 280 -9.47 29.41 19.88
C PRO A 280 -8.32 30.09 20.65
N SER A 281 -8.64 30.99 21.58
CA SER A 281 -7.64 31.74 22.35
C SER A 281 -6.70 30.84 23.17
N ARG A 282 -7.15 29.64 23.56
CA ARG A 282 -6.31 28.64 24.22
C ARG A 282 -5.16 28.18 23.31
N LEU A 283 -5.47 27.81 22.06
CA LEU A 283 -4.47 27.39 21.09
C LEU A 283 -3.47 28.52 20.81
N LYS A 284 -3.97 29.76 20.68
CA LYS A 284 -3.12 30.95 20.52
C LYS A 284 -2.12 31.12 21.67
N LYS A 285 -2.57 30.95 22.93
CA LYS A 285 -1.70 31.03 24.13
C LYS A 285 -0.66 29.91 24.16
N GLU A 286 -1.05 28.67 23.86
CA GLU A 286 -0.11 27.54 23.81
C GLU A 286 0.93 27.71 22.70
N PHE A 287 0.52 28.22 21.54
CA PHE A 287 1.40 28.53 20.41
C PHE A 287 2.41 29.64 20.77
N LEU A 288 1.94 30.74 21.38
CA LEU A 288 2.80 31.82 21.88
C LEU A 288 3.86 31.31 22.87
N SER A 289 3.48 30.46 23.83
CA SER A 289 4.44 29.88 24.79
C SER A 289 5.54 29.06 24.09
N LYS A 290 5.21 28.34 23.01
CA LYS A 290 6.20 27.62 22.20
C LYS A 290 7.11 28.57 21.42
N LEU A 291 6.56 29.63 20.83
CA LEU A 291 7.35 30.67 20.15
C LEU A 291 8.33 31.36 21.11
N GLU A 292 7.93 31.65 22.35
CA GLU A 292 8.84 32.22 23.36
C GLU A 292 9.99 31.27 23.69
N LYS A 293 9.72 29.96 23.81
CA LYS A 293 10.77 28.93 24.01
C LYS A 293 11.73 28.87 22.82
N ILE A 294 11.20 28.92 21.59
CA ILE A 294 12.01 28.96 20.37
C ILE A 294 12.86 30.23 20.37
N GLN A 295 12.27 31.40 20.62
CA GLN A 295 12.99 32.68 20.65
C GLN A 295 14.14 32.67 21.67
N LYS A 296 13.94 32.06 22.85
CA LYS A 296 14.99 31.92 23.88
C LYS A 296 16.21 31.12 23.41
N LEU A 297 16.05 30.16 22.49
CA LEU A 297 17.18 29.39 21.94
C LEU A 297 18.10 30.23 21.05
N TYR A 298 17.59 31.33 20.50
CA TYR A 298 18.32 32.22 19.60
C TYR A 298 18.63 33.58 20.23
N LYS A 299 18.23 33.81 21.49
CA LYS A 299 18.71 34.97 22.24
C LYS A 299 20.15 34.69 22.67
N PRO A 300 21.09 35.61 22.39
CA PRO A 300 22.50 35.43 22.69
C PRO A 300 22.79 35.31 24.19
#